data_AF-A0A4Y2TN48-F1
#
_entry.id   AF-A0A4Y2TN48-F1
#
_cell.length_a   1.000
_cell.length_b   1.000
_cell.length_c   1.000
_cell.angle_alpha   90.00
_cell.angle_beta   90.00
_cell.angle_gamma   90.00
#
_symmetry.space_group_name_H-M   'P 1'
#
loop_
_entity.id
_entity.type
_entity.pdbx_description
1 polymer ?
#
loop_
_entity_poly.entity_id
_entity_poly.type
_entity_poly.pdbx_seq_one_letter_code
_entity_poly.pdbx_strand_id
1 'polypeptide(L)' 'LFVKRTPKSSGYRPDYTGFEVPNKFIVGYALDYNEFFRDLNHVCIISETGRLKYAKKS' A
#
# COMPACT_ATOMS: atom_id res chain seq x y z
N LEU A 1 5.01 4.46 9.35
CA LEU A 1 5.68 3.21 8.93
C LEU A 1 4.68 2.05 9.00
N PHE A 2 4.48 1.32 7.90
CA PHE A 2 3.48 0.25 7.78
C PHE A 2 4.15 -1.10 7.55
N VAL A 3 3.74 -2.14 8.28
CA VAL A 3 4.18 -3.53 8.07
C VAL A 3 2.99 -4.40 7.64
N LYS A 4 3.16 -5.24 6.62
CA LYS A 4 2.10 -6.11 6.08
C LYS A 4 2.05 -7.44 6.82
N ARG A 5 0.87 -7.83 7.32
CA ARG A 5 0.59 -9.21 7.75
C ARG A 5 0.44 -10.11 6.55
N THR A 6 1.53 -10.74 6.11
CA THR A 6 1.53 -11.66 4.96
C THR A 6 2.41 -12.86 5.23
N PRO A 7 2.00 -14.08 4.82
CA PRO A 7 2.86 -15.26 4.90
C PRO A 7 4.07 -15.17 3.98
N LYS A 8 4.10 -14.21 3.04
CA LYS A 8 5.25 -13.94 2.16
C LYS A 8 6.35 -13.09 2.82
N SER A 9 6.17 -12.69 4.08
CA SER A 9 7.18 -11.93 4.81
C SER A 9 8.42 -12.80 5.06
N SER A 10 9.62 -12.22 4.94
CA SER A 10 10.88 -12.89 5.31
C SER A 10 11.09 -12.97 6.83
N GLY A 11 10.13 -12.50 7.64
CA GLY A 11 10.23 -12.46 9.09
C GLY A 11 10.92 -11.21 9.64
N TYR A 12 11.47 -10.35 8.78
CA TYR A 12 12.05 -9.07 9.19
C TYR A 12 10.99 -8.17 9.86
N ARG A 13 11.34 -7.63 11.03
CA ARG A 13 10.53 -6.66 11.77
C ARG A 13 11.37 -5.41 12.06
N PRO A 14 10.97 -4.23 11.57
CA PRO A 14 11.64 -2.97 11.91
C PRO A 14 11.47 -2.63 13.39
N ASP A 15 12.49 -2.03 14.01
CA ASP A 15 12.45 -1.59 15.42
C ASP A 15 11.35 -0.56 15.68
N TYR A 16 11.08 0.30 14.68
CA TYR A 16 10.04 1.31 14.74
C TYR A 16 8.94 1.01 13.70
N THR A 17 7.80 0.54 14.19
CA THR A 17 6.60 0.29 13.37
C THR A 17 5.46 1.16 13.86
N GLY A 18 4.82 1.89 12.95
CA GLY A 18 3.63 2.69 13.29
C GLY A 18 2.37 1.83 13.31
N PHE A 19 2.12 1.10 12.22
CA PHE A 19 0.91 0.28 12.07
C PHE A 19 1.21 -1.05 11.40
N GLU A 20 0.60 -2.11 11.91
CA GLU A 20 0.56 -3.41 11.24
C GLU A 20 -0.77 -3.58 10.49
N VAL A 21 -0.71 -3.75 9.17
CA VAL A 21 -1.89 -3.69 8.28
C VAL A 21 -2.13 -5.03 7.57
N PRO A 22 -3.37 -5.36 7.15
CA PRO A 22 -3.65 -6.56 6.37
C PRO A 22 -2.86 -6.63 5.07
N ASN A 23 -2.73 -7.83 4.50
CA ASN A 23 -2.18 -8.07 3.15
C ASN A 23 -3.12 -7.59 2.04
N LYS A 24 -3.36 -6.28 1.98
CA LYS A 24 -4.11 -5.58 0.93
C LYS A 24 -3.23 -4.46 0.38
N PHE A 25 -3.32 -4.13 -0.90
CA PHE A 25 -2.53 -3.03 -1.46
C PHE A 25 -3.07 -1.69 -0.96
N ILE A 26 -2.19 -0.84 -0.41
CA ILE A 26 -2.56 0.46 0.18
C ILE A 26 -1.95 1.61 -0.63
N VAL A 27 -2.66 2.74 -0.66
CA VAL A 27 -2.28 3.98 -1.34
C VAL A 27 -2.60 5.18 -0.43
N GLY A 28 -2.13 6.37 -0.78
CA GLY A 28 -2.32 7.58 0.01
C GLY A 28 -1.25 7.80 1.07
N TYR A 29 -1.17 9.01 1.61
CA TYR A 29 -0.09 9.46 2.49
C TYR A 29 1.28 9.22 1.85
N ALA A 30 1.46 9.73 0.63
CA ALA A 30 2.62 9.54 -0.24
C ALA A 30 2.86 8.10 -0.76
N LEU A 31 2.08 7.10 -0.33
CA LEU A 31 2.06 5.76 -0.94
C LEU A 31 1.32 5.81 -2.26
N ASP A 32 1.87 5.15 -3.29
CA ASP A 32 1.33 5.26 -4.64
C ASP A 32 0.93 3.92 -5.26
N TYR A 33 0.13 4.02 -6.31
CA TYR A 33 -0.03 2.98 -7.31
C TYR A 33 0.27 3.58 -8.68
N ASN A 34 1.41 3.20 -9.27
CA ASN A 34 1.89 3.73 -10.54
C ASN A 34 1.95 5.28 -10.57
N GLU A 35 2.50 5.89 -9.53
CA GLU A 35 2.59 7.35 -9.33
C GLU A 35 1.26 8.07 -9.02
N PHE A 36 0.13 7.35 -8.94
CA PHE A 36 -1.15 7.94 -8.54
C PHE A 36 -1.39 7.83 -7.04
N PHE A 37 -2.27 8.69 -6.52
CA PHE A 37 -2.80 8.70 -5.15
C PHE A 37 -1.85 9.19 -4.04
N ARG A 38 -0.65 9.71 -4.37
CA ARG A 38 0.30 10.23 -3.36
C ARG A 38 -0.28 11.37 -2.51
N ASP A 39 -1.15 12.18 -3.12
CA ASP A 39 -1.78 13.38 -2.58
C ASP A 39 -3.02 13.10 -1.71
N LEU A 40 -3.46 11.84 -1.60
CA LEU A 40 -4.53 11.49 -0.67
C LEU A 40 -4.06 11.63 0.78
N ASN A 41 -4.77 12.43 1.58
CA ASN A 41 -4.46 12.65 2.99
C ASN A 41 -4.59 11.40 3.88
N HIS A 42 -5.36 10.41 3.43
CA HIS A 42 -5.63 9.18 4.17
C HIS A 42 -4.99 7.98 3.50
N VAL A 43 -4.58 7.01 4.32
CA VAL A 43 -4.17 5.69 3.82
C VAL A 43 -5.41 4.85 3.53
N CYS A 44 -5.54 4.43 2.28
CA CYS A 44 -6.69 3.71 1.74
C CYS A 44 -6.27 2.38 1.13
N ILE A 45 -7.21 1.45 0.96
CA ILE A 45 -7.02 0.25 0.13
C ILE A 45 -7.44 0.61 -1.30
N ILE A 46 -6.60 0.28 -2.29
CA ILE A 46 -6.96 0.53 -3.69
C ILE A 46 -8.14 -0.37 -4.10
N SER A 47 -9.14 0.20 -4.76
CA SER A 47 -10.27 -0.55 -5.31
C SER A 47 -9.86 -1.29 -6.59
N GLU A 48 -10.63 -2.30 -6.97
CA GLU A 48 -10.41 -3.01 -8.23
C GLU A 48 -10.55 -2.07 -9.44
N THR A 49 -11.53 -1.17 -9.42
CA THR A 49 -11.70 -0.15 -10.46
C THR A 49 -10.52 0.81 -10.54
N GLY A 50 -9.96 1.22 -9.40
CA GLY A 50 -8.76 2.05 -9.35
C GLY A 50 -7.54 1.31 -9.90
N ARG A 51 -7.34 0.06 -9.49
CA ARG A 51 -6.26 -0.79 -9.97
C ARG A 51 -6.26 -0.92 -11.49
N LEU A 52 -7.43 -1.18 -12.09
CA LEU A 52 -7.58 -1.30 -13.55
C LEU A 52 -7.35 0.04 -14.27
N LYS A 53 -7.91 1.14 -13.74
CA LYS A 53 -7.82 2.47 -14.36
C LYS A 53 -6.38 2.98 -14.44
N TYR A 54 -5.59 2.74 -13.40
CA TYR A 54 -4.23 3.26 -13.27
C TYR A 54 -3.15 2.19 -13.52
N ALA A 55 -3.52 1.03 -14.08
CA ALA A 55 -2.55 0.02 -14.49
C ALA A 55 -1.69 0.58 -15.64
N LYS A 56 -0.36 0.41 -15.55
CA LYS A 56 0.53 0.70 -16.68
C LYS A 56 0.19 -0.26 -17.82
N LYS A 57 -0.11 0.29 -18.99
CA LYS A 57 -0.17 -0.49 -20.23
C LYS A 57 1.26 -0.74 -20.69
N SER A 58 1.64 -2.01 -20.79
CA SER A 58 2.88 -2.45 -21.43
C SER A 58 2.82 -2.23 -22.93
#